data_AF-A0AAW7D5K9-F1
#
_entry.id   AF-A0AAW7D5K9-F1
#
_cell.length_a   1.000
_cell.length_b   1.000
_cell.length_c   1.000
_cell.angle_alpha   90.00
_cell.angle_beta   90.00
_cell.angle_gamma   90.00
#
_symmetry.space_group_name_H-M   'P 1'
#
loop_
_entity.id
_entity.type
_entity.pdbx_description
1 polymer ?
#
loop_
_entity_poly.entity_id
_entity_poly.type
_entity_poly.pdbx_seq_one_letter_code
_entity_poly.pdbx_strand_id
1 'polypeptide(L)'
;MKKMILLMLLVLSTSCRNTSTQAPPKLSFYYWKTTFSLDQVERDALKNLAVSKLYVRYFDIGLKNGTAIPITPVVFKDTVPLLEVVPVVYIKNEVVLSEQLDVKKLAHQLVDFVLQINEKNNVDSQEIQIDCDWTLTSKDRFFALIDQLRKETEMKISATIRLHQVKYASKTGIPNVDRGVLMYYNMGRIASDSLNSIYDRQIAQQYIGGVKEYPLELDFALPIYSWVVHSRKDQVLRLISRLRIQDLQKQPQIKQLKDHQFVVTQEVTAFGFVFQPGDRLKVESISAEQIQEMTEDLYRARGTCPKEIILYDLNSKNINSYDQEIFKEMVRCK
;
A
#
# COMPACT_ATOMS: atom_id res chain seq x y z
N MET A 1 44.73 -47.39 -4.27
CA MET A 1 43.34 -47.16 -4.70
C MET A 1 42.33 -46.95 -3.56
N LYS A 2 42.52 -47.51 -2.34
CA LYS A 2 41.60 -47.26 -1.19
C LYS A 2 41.74 -45.91 -0.48
N LYS A 3 42.87 -45.21 -0.62
CA LYS A 3 43.09 -43.88 0.02
C LYS A 3 42.56 -42.69 -0.78
N MET A 4 42.21 -42.87 -2.06
CA MET A 4 41.72 -41.78 -2.92
C MET A 4 40.20 -41.64 -2.92
N ILE A 5 39.49 -42.67 -2.44
CA ILE A 5 38.02 -42.65 -2.29
C ILE A 5 37.60 -41.94 -0.99
N LEU A 6 38.45 -41.98 0.06
CA LEU A 6 38.16 -41.33 1.34
C LEU A 6 38.30 -39.80 1.28
N LEU A 7 39.08 -39.27 0.32
CA LEU A 7 39.20 -37.82 0.11
C LEU A 7 38.05 -37.25 -0.73
N MET A 8 37.32 -38.10 -1.46
CA MET A 8 36.18 -37.68 -2.30
C MET A 8 34.84 -37.67 -1.53
N LEU A 9 34.76 -38.35 -0.38
CA LEU A 9 33.59 -38.28 0.52
C LEU A 9 33.64 -37.12 1.53
N LEU A 10 34.80 -36.50 1.75
CA LEU A 10 34.93 -35.40 2.72
C LEU A 10 34.66 -34.01 2.12
N VAL A 11 34.51 -33.90 0.80
CA VAL A 11 34.25 -32.63 0.09
C VAL A 11 32.75 -32.40 -0.16
N LEU A 12 31.88 -33.35 0.20
CA LEU A 12 30.43 -33.26 -0.01
C LEU A 12 29.64 -32.63 1.15
N SER A 13 30.31 -32.12 2.19
CA SER A 13 29.64 -31.52 3.36
C SER A 13 29.86 -30.01 3.54
N THR A 14 30.56 -29.34 2.62
CA THR A 14 30.62 -27.87 2.58
C THR A 14 29.64 -27.27 1.58
N SER A 15 28.37 -27.70 1.63
CA SER A 15 27.29 -26.84 1.14
C SER A 15 26.89 -25.92 2.28
N CYS A 16 27.72 -24.89 2.50
CA CYS A 16 27.25 -23.71 3.23
C CYS A 16 26.11 -23.14 2.42
N ARG A 17 24.86 -23.41 2.84
CA ARG A 17 23.73 -22.55 2.50
C ARG A 17 24.16 -21.14 2.85
N ASN A 18 24.34 -20.30 1.84
CA ASN A 18 24.26 -18.85 2.00
C ASN A 18 22.83 -18.54 2.46
N THR A 19 22.57 -18.76 3.74
CA THR A 19 21.42 -18.17 4.42
C THR A 19 21.81 -16.73 4.59
N SER A 20 21.15 -15.85 3.82
CA SER A 20 21.18 -14.42 4.05
C SER A 20 21.07 -14.18 5.56
N THR A 21 22.06 -13.51 6.15
CA THR A 21 22.12 -13.17 7.58
C THR A 21 21.13 -12.07 7.96
N GLN A 22 20.28 -11.63 7.03
CA GLN A 22 19.25 -10.64 7.27
C GLN A 22 18.03 -11.31 7.90
N ALA A 23 17.55 -10.74 9.00
CA ALA A 23 16.28 -11.13 9.59
C ALA A 23 15.17 -11.02 8.52
N PRO A 24 14.18 -11.94 8.53
CA PRO A 24 13.07 -11.85 7.58
C PRO A 24 12.34 -10.51 7.74
N PRO A 25 11.82 -9.93 6.64
CA PRO A 25 10.99 -8.74 6.72
C PRO A 25 9.86 -8.90 7.73
N LYS A 26 9.54 -7.83 8.45
CA LYS A 26 8.33 -7.80 9.28
C LYS A 26 7.10 -7.62 8.39
N LEU A 27 5.96 -8.17 8.82
CA LEU A 27 4.68 -7.92 8.19
C LEU A 27 3.92 -6.83 8.95
N SER A 28 3.39 -5.87 8.20
CA SER A 28 2.59 -4.75 8.71
C SER A 28 1.39 -4.52 7.80
N PHE A 29 0.45 -3.70 8.25
CA PHE A 29 -0.72 -3.34 7.46
C PHE A 29 -0.95 -1.83 7.44
N TYR A 30 -1.49 -1.36 6.32
CA TYR A 30 -2.25 -0.11 6.31
C TYR A 30 -3.65 -0.32 6.87
N TYR A 31 -4.10 0.59 7.74
CA TYR A 31 -5.48 0.71 8.17
C TYR A 31 -6.07 1.99 7.59
N TRP A 32 -6.83 1.86 6.50
CA TRP A 32 -7.31 3.00 5.70
C TRP A 32 -8.83 3.22 5.89
N LYS A 33 -9.24 3.55 7.12
CA LYS A 33 -10.62 3.89 7.47
C LYS A 33 -10.66 5.13 8.36
N THR A 34 -11.72 5.92 8.28
CA THR A 34 -11.93 7.10 9.15
C THR A 34 -12.36 6.73 10.57
N THR A 35 -12.75 5.49 10.83
CA THR A 35 -13.05 4.99 12.17
C THR A 35 -12.11 3.84 12.47
N PHE A 36 -11.25 4.01 13.48
CA PHE A 36 -10.40 2.96 13.99
C PHE A 36 -11.21 2.11 14.98
N SER A 37 -11.50 0.88 14.55
CA SER A 37 -12.22 -0.14 15.31
C SER A 37 -11.92 -1.47 14.63
N LEU A 38 -11.19 -2.34 15.32
CA LEU A 38 -10.83 -3.64 14.77
C LEU A 38 -11.97 -4.63 15.03
N ASP A 39 -12.37 -5.36 14.00
CA ASP A 39 -13.24 -6.52 14.21
C ASP A 39 -12.42 -7.77 14.61
N GLN A 40 -13.11 -8.89 14.86
CA GLN A 40 -12.45 -10.11 15.29
C GLN A 40 -11.50 -10.69 14.23
N VAL A 41 -11.87 -10.62 12.95
CA VAL A 41 -11.03 -11.13 11.85
C VAL A 41 -9.75 -10.31 11.75
N GLU A 42 -9.84 -8.98 11.89
CA GLU A 42 -8.68 -8.09 11.87
C GLU A 42 -7.77 -8.36 13.07
N ARG A 43 -8.31 -8.52 14.29
CA ARG A 43 -7.52 -8.85 15.48
C ARG A 43 -6.81 -10.20 15.35
N ASP A 44 -7.53 -11.21 14.88
CA ASP A 44 -6.99 -12.56 14.71
C ASP A 44 -5.88 -12.55 13.65
N ALA A 45 -6.06 -11.82 12.55
CA ALA A 45 -5.01 -11.66 11.53
C ALA A 45 -3.75 -11.00 12.10
N LEU A 46 -3.89 -9.90 12.86
CA LEU A 46 -2.74 -9.22 13.49
C LEU A 46 -1.98 -10.16 14.42
N LYS A 47 -2.71 -10.94 15.23
CA LYS A 47 -2.12 -11.92 16.15
C LYS A 47 -1.45 -13.09 15.42
N ASN A 48 -2.16 -13.73 14.49
CA ASN A 48 -1.70 -14.94 13.80
C ASN A 48 -0.51 -14.69 12.87
N LEU A 49 -0.43 -13.47 12.32
CA LEU A 49 0.67 -13.03 11.47
C LEU A 49 1.79 -12.33 12.25
N ALA A 50 1.69 -12.28 13.59
CA ALA A 50 2.65 -11.63 14.47
C ALA A 50 2.98 -10.18 14.06
N VAL A 51 1.95 -9.45 13.61
CA VAL A 51 2.07 -8.04 13.24
C VAL A 51 2.38 -7.24 14.50
N SER A 52 3.42 -6.39 14.42
CA SER A 52 3.84 -5.52 15.53
C SER A 52 3.67 -4.03 15.23
N LYS A 53 3.33 -3.67 13.98
CA LYS A 53 3.17 -2.30 13.52
C LYS A 53 1.96 -2.12 12.61
N LEU A 54 1.24 -1.01 12.78
CA LEU A 54 0.14 -0.57 11.94
C LEU A 54 0.35 0.86 11.41
N TYR A 55 0.19 1.03 10.11
CA TYR A 55 0.16 2.34 9.46
C TYR A 55 -1.29 2.81 9.40
N VAL A 56 -1.67 3.75 10.24
CA VAL A 56 -3.07 4.20 10.38
C VAL A 56 -3.25 5.52 9.66
N ARG A 57 -4.17 5.60 8.70
CA ARG A 57 -4.53 6.88 8.07
C ARG A 57 -5.17 7.80 9.12
N TYR A 58 -4.43 8.83 9.52
CA TYR A 58 -4.89 9.78 10.53
C TYR A 58 -5.82 10.84 9.95
N PHE A 59 -5.42 11.46 8.85
CA PHE A 59 -6.23 12.45 8.15
C PHE A 59 -5.62 12.71 6.77
N ASP A 60 -6.39 13.41 5.94
CA ASP A 60 -5.83 13.97 4.71
C ASP A 60 -5.67 15.48 4.84
N ILE A 61 -4.82 16.07 4.01
CA ILE A 61 -4.75 17.50 3.78
C ILE A 61 -5.31 17.81 2.40
N GLY A 62 -6.28 18.71 2.36
CA GLY A 62 -6.84 19.26 1.13
C GLY A 62 -6.92 20.78 1.18
N LEU A 63 -7.25 21.39 0.04
CA LEU A 63 -7.46 22.83 -0.04
C LEU A 63 -8.93 23.18 0.22
N LYS A 64 -9.17 24.16 1.10
CA LYS A 64 -10.45 24.84 1.25
C LYS A 64 -10.23 26.35 1.13
N ASN A 65 -10.82 26.95 0.09
CA ASN A 65 -10.64 28.37 -0.24
C ASN A 65 -9.15 28.78 -0.30
N GLY A 66 -8.32 27.97 -0.98
CA GLY A 66 -6.86 28.19 -1.11
C GLY A 66 -6.03 27.84 0.12
N THR A 67 -6.66 27.56 1.27
CA THR A 67 -5.95 27.21 2.52
C THR A 67 -5.86 25.70 2.70
N ALA A 68 -4.67 25.19 3.02
CA ALA A 68 -4.46 23.79 3.39
C ALA A 68 -5.10 23.49 4.76
N ILE A 69 -5.97 22.48 4.83
CA ILE A 69 -6.64 22.08 6.06
C ILE A 69 -6.71 20.55 6.20
N PRO A 70 -6.73 20.02 7.45
CA PRO A 70 -7.08 18.63 7.67
C PRO A 70 -8.53 18.35 7.28
N ILE A 71 -8.74 17.23 6.60
CA ILE A 71 -10.05 16.72 6.23
C ILE A 71 -10.18 15.26 6.69
N THR A 72 -11.39 14.90 7.09
CA THR A 72 -11.78 13.53 7.46
C THR A 72 -10.83 12.85 8.47
N PRO A 73 -10.57 13.45 9.64
CA PRO A 73 -9.70 12.86 10.64
C PRO A 73 -10.25 11.54 11.17
N VAL A 74 -9.34 10.68 11.59
CA VAL A 74 -9.62 9.38 12.18
C VAL A 74 -10.28 9.55 13.54
N VAL A 75 -11.24 8.67 13.82
CA VAL A 75 -11.89 8.56 15.12
C VAL A 75 -11.60 7.17 15.68
N PHE A 76 -10.88 7.11 16.80
CA PHE A 76 -10.66 5.87 17.53
C PHE A 76 -11.90 5.56 18.38
N LYS A 77 -12.55 4.44 18.08
CA LYS A 77 -13.66 3.89 18.88
C LYS A 77 -13.24 2.70 19.72
N ASP A 78 -12.04 2.21 19.48
CA ASP A 78 -11.46 1.08 20.15
C ASP A 78 -10.05 1.44 20.64
N THR A 79 -9.60 0.75 21.68
CA THR A 79 -8.23 0.96 22.18
C THR A 79 -7.25 0.40 21.18
N VAL A 80 -6.18 1.14 20.92
CA VAL A 80 -5.09 0.67 20.07
C VAL A 80 -4.43 -0.53 20.79
N PRO A 81 -4.32 -1.72 20.16
CA PRO A 81 -3.60 -2.84 20.75
C PRO A 81 -2.14 -2.49 21.03
N LEU A 82 -1.40 -3.32 21.78
CA LEU A 82 0.04 -3.15 22.02
C LEU A 82 0.88 -3.34 20.73
N LEU A 83 0.75 -2.39 19.80
CA LEU A 83 1.34 -2.32 18.48
C LEU A 83 1.94 -0.93 18.30
N GLU A 84 3.04 -0.85 17.56
CA GLU A 84 3.55 0.43 17.07
C GLU A 84 2.53 1.01 16.06
N VAL A 85 2.07 2.24 16.29
CA VAL A 85 1.22 2.96 15.33
C VAL A 85 2.03 4.04 14.65
N VAL A 86 2.07 3.97 13.32
CA VAL A 86 2.60 5.02 12.46
C VAL A 86 1.43 5.83 11.90
N PRO A 87 1.26 7.10 12.31
CA PRO A 87 0.32 8.02 11.72
C PRO A 87 0.66 8.24 10.25
N VAL A 88 -0.29 7.99 9.36
CA VAL A 88 -0.17 8.31 7.94
C VAL A 88 -1.00 9.54 7.64
N VAL A 89 -0.36 10.57 7.08
CA VAL A 89 -1.00 11.78 6.61
C VAL A 89 -0.99 11.79 5.09
N TYR A 90 -2.17 11.74 4.47
CA TYR A 90 -2.28 11.86 3.01
C TYR A 90 -2.37 13.33 2.60
N ILE A 91 -1.44 13.80 1.79
CA ILE A 91 -1.45 15.16 1.26
C ILE A 91 -1.88 15.09 -0.20
N LYS A 92 -3.02 15.70 -0.52
CA LYS A 92 -3.42 15.84 -1.91
C LYS A 92 -2.39 16.70 -2.66
N ASN A 93 -1.99 16.27 -3.85
CA ASN A 93 -0.94 16.97 -4.61
C ASN A 93 -1.29 18.44 -4.91
N GLU A 94 -2.58 18.79 -5.03
CA GLU A 94 -3.03 20.19 -5.18
C GLU A 94 -2.56 21.12 -4.06
N VAL A 95 -2.37 20.58 -2.84
CA VAL A 95 -1.90 21.35 -1.68
C VAL A 95 -0.46 21.81 -1.89
N VAL A 96 0.42 20.88 -2.25
CA VAL A 96 1.84 21.18 -2.52
C VAL A 96 2.06 21.84 -3.88
N LEU A 97 1.06 21.89 -4.75
CA LEU A 97 1.07 22.74 -5.94
C LEU A 97 0.68 24.20 -5.63
N SER A 98 -0.08 24.45 -4.56
CA SER A 98 -0.56 25.78 -4.21
C SER A 98 0.59 26.76 -3.96
N GLU A 99 0.55 27.89 -4.66
CA GLU A 99 1.49 29.01 -4.44
C GLU A 99 1.26 29.72 -3.11
N GLN A 100 0.07 29.60 -2.54
CA GLN A 100 -0.29 30.18 -1.25
C GLN A 100 0.13 29.31 -0.06
N LEU A 101 0.74 28.15 -0.32
CA LEU A 101 1.13 27.24 0.75
C LEU A 101 2.28 27.83 1.58
N ASP A 102 1.99 28.13 2.84
CA ASP A 102 3.01 28.34 3.86
C ASP A 102 3.49 26.97 4.39
N VAL A 103 4.65 26.55 3.87
CA VAL A 103 5.27 25.26 4.19
C VAL A 103 5.59 25.14 5.68
N LYS A 104 6.07 26.23 6.32
CA LYS A 104 6.44 26.21 7.73
C LYS A 104 5.23 26.05 8.61
N LYS A 105 4.19 26.82 8.33
CA LYS A 105 2.92 26.71 9.04
C LYS A 105 2.30 25.33 8.87
N LEU A 106 2.27 24.78 7.64
CA LEU A 106 1.69 23.46 7.41
C LEU A 106 2.46 22.37 8.17
N ALA A 107 3.79 22.35 8.11
CA ALA A 107 4.60 21.36 8.83
C ALA A 107 4.31 21.37 10.33
N HIS A 108 4.27 22.56 10.94
CA HIS A 108 3.95 22.71 12.36
C HIS A 108 2.54 22.18 12.68
N GLN A 109 1.53 22.61 11.91
CA GLN A 109 0.14 22.16 12.10
C GLN A 109 -0.05 20.66 11.90
N LEU A 110 0.72 20.04 11.00
CA LEU A 110 0.70 18.61 10.77
C LEU A 110 1.18 17.84 11.99
N VAL A 111 2.36 18.20 12.49
CA VAL A 111 2.94 17.53 13.67
C VAL A 111 2.08 17.77 14.90
N ASP A 112 1.66 19.01 15.14
CA ASP A 112 0.77 19.35 16.26
C ASP A 112 -0.53 18.54 16.22
N PHE A 113 -1.19 18.42 15.06
CA PHE A 113 -2.43 17.66 14.96
C PHE A 113 -2.22 16.15 15.10
N VAL A 114 -1.10 15.60 14.61
CA VAL A 114 -0.73 14.20 14.88
C VAL A 114 -0.55 13.96 16.38
N LEU A 115 0.18 14.85 17.07
CA LEU A 115 0.42 14.74 18.52
C LEU A 115 -0.87 14.85 19.33
N GLN A 116 -1.78 15.75 18.98
CA GLN A 116 -3.10 15.86 19.63
C GLN A 116 -3.93 14.58 19.47
N ILE A 117 -3.92 13.97 18.28
CA ILE A 117 -4.59 12.68 18.07
C ILE A 117 -3.90 11.59 18.90
N ASN A 118 -2.58 11.57 18.94
CA ASN A 118 -1.82 10.60 19.73
C ASN A 118 -2.11 10.70 21.23
N GLU A 119 -2.01 11.90 21.80
CA GLU A 119 -2.28 12.18 23.22
C GLU A 119 -3.70 11.76 23.60
N LYS A 120 -4.71 12.17 22.81
CA LYS A 120 -6.11 11.84 23.07
C LYS A 120 -6.38 10.33 23.10
N ASN A 121 -5.61 9.54 22.35
CA ASN A 121 -5.84 8.11 22.16
C ASN A 121 -4.76 7.24 22.82
N ASN A 122 -3.88 7.82 23.65
CA ASN A 122 -2.74 7.15 24.30
C ASN A 122 -1.86 6.37 23.32
N VAL A 123 -1.57 6.95 22.16
CA VAL A 123 -0.68 6.38 21.15
C VAL A 123 0.70 7.00 21.29
N ASP A 124 1.71 6.16 21.47
CA ASP A 124 3.11 6.54 21.35
C ASP A 124 3.61 6.17 19.95
N SER A 125 3.92 7.18 19.13
CA SER A 125 4.41 7.01 17.76
C SER A 125 5.86 7.45 17.66
N GLN A 126 6.67 6.64 17.01
CA GLN A 126 8.10 6.90 16.79
C GLN A 126 8.39 7.31 15.33
N GLU A 127 7.37 7.29 14.48
CA GLU A 127 7.43 7.59 13.06
C GLU A 127 6.13 8.26 12.60
N ILE A 128 6.22 9.23 11.69
CA ILE A 128 5.10 9.75 10.87
C ILE A 128 5.38 9.40 9.41
N GLN A 129 4.36 8.90 8.72
CA GLN A 129 4.43 8.71 7.28
C GLN A 129 3.65 9.78 6.53
N ILE A 130 4.26 10.34 5.49
CA ILE A 130 3.62 11.28 4.58
C ILE A 130 3.31 10.57 3.26
N ASP A 131 2.04 10.47 2.91
CA ASP A 131 1.59 9.95 1.62
C ASP A 131 1.28 11.12 0.68
N CYS A 132 2.08 11.29 -0.37
CA CYS A 132 1.88 12.34 -1.36
C CYS A 132 2.36 11.88 -2.73
N ASP A 133 1.48 11.93 -3.75
CA ASP A 133 1.83 11.62 -5.13
C ASP A 133 2.44 12.85 -5.81
N TRP A 134 3.65 13.23 -5.39
CA TRP A 134 4.32 14.42 -5.92
C TRP A 134 4.72 14.24 -7.39
N THR A 135 4.69 15.34 -8.12
CA THR A 135 5.00 15.41 -9.56
C THR A 135 6.27 16.23 -9.79
N LEU A 136 6.74 16.30 -11.03
CA LEU A 136 7.86 17.18 -11.40
C LEU A 136 7.61 18.66 -11.04
N THR A 137 6.35 19.09 -11.03
CA THR A 137 5.95 20.46 -10.72
C THR A 137 5.70 20.71 -9.24
N SER A 138 5.49 19.68 -8.41
CA SER A 138 5.28 19.83 -6.96
C SER A 138 6.44 19.35 -6.08
N LYS A 139 7.41 18.62 -6.64
CA LYS A 139 8.51 17.98 -5.89
C LYS A 139 9.25 18.94 -4.96
N ASP A 140 9.58 20.16 -5.42
CA ASP A 140 10.43 21.07 -4.65
C ASP A 140 9.70 21.57 -3.41
N ARG A 141 8.40 21.88 -3.53
CA ARG A 141 7.58 22.30 -2.40
C ARG A 141 7.27 21.14 -1.45
N PHE A 142 7.06 19.94 -1.99
CA PHE A 142 6.91 18.73 -1.17
C PHE A 142 8.19 18.44 -0.38
N PHE A 143 9.38 18.53 -0.99
CA PHE A 143 10.64 18.29 -0.28
C PHE A 143 10.92 19.37 0.77
N ALA A 144 10.61 20.63 0.48
CA ALA A 144 10.67 21.70 1.49
C ALA A 144 9.75 21.41 2.69
N LEU A 145 8.57 20.81 2.46
CA LEU A 145 7.69 20.38 3.53
C LEU A 145 8.29 19.24 4.36
N ILE A 146 8.88 18.23 3.71
CA ILE A 146 9.58 17.14 4.38
C ILE A 146 10.74 17.67 5.25
N ASP A 147 11.58 18.54 4.69
CA ASP A 147 12.71 19.13 5.42
C ASP A 147 12.26 19.97 6.61
N GLN A 148 11.10 20.61 6.52
CA GLN A 148 10.53 21.33 7.65
C GLN A 148 9.92 20.41 8.69
N LEU A 149 9.20 19.36 8.28
CA LEU A 149 8.65 18.34 9.21
C LEU A 149 9.75 17.75 10.10
N ARG A 150 10.93 17.46 9.52
CA ARG A 150 12.10 16.98 10.27
C ARG A 150 12.62 17.94 11.34
N LYS A 151 12.26 19.23 11.28
CA LYS A 151 12.63 20.22 12.30
C LYS A 151 11.56 20.38 13.37
N GLU A 152 10.33 19.96 13.09
CA GLU A 152 9.19 20.09 14.00
C GLU A 152 9.04 18.87 14.92
N THR A 153 9.71 17.74 14.64
CA THR A 153 9.62 16.52 15.44
C THR A 153 10.90 15.70 15.40
N GLU A 154 11.15 14.96 16.49
CA GLU A 154 12.19 13.93 16.60
C GLU A 154 11.73 12.56 16.07
N MET A 155 10.44 12.41 15.75
CA MET A 155 9.93 11.19 15.11
C MET A 155 10.60 10.99 13.74
N LYS A 156 10.83 9.72 13.39
CA LYS A 156 11.24 9.38 12.02
C LYS A 156 10.18 9.81 11.02
N ILE A 157 10.62 10.23 9.83
CA ILE A 157 9.73 10.54 8.72
C ILE A 157 9.89 9.46 7.67
N SER A 158 8.80 8.87 7.22
CA SER A 158 8.75 8.05 6.01
C SER A 158 7.85 8.68 4.96
N ALA A 159 8.05 8.33 3.69
CA ALA A 159 7.16 8.76 2.61
C ALA A 159 6.78 7.59 1.71
N THR A 160 5.54 7.61 1.22
CA THR A 160 5.13 6.69 0.16
C THR A 160 5.78 7.11 -1.15
N ILE A 161 6.12 6.14 -2.00
CA ILE A 161 6.83 6.38 -3.26
C ILE A 161 6.16 5.55 -4.35
N ARG A 162 5.90 6.16 -5.50
CA ARG A 162 5.37 5.50 -6.70
C ARG A 162 6.49 4.88 -7.51
N LEU A 163 6.14 3.81 -8.23
CA LEU A 163 7.09 3.08 -9.07
C LEU A 163 7.74 3.96 -10.15
N HIS A 164 7.02 4.94 -10.70
CA HIS A 164 7.56 5.88 -11.67
C HIS A 164 8.54 6.90 -11.04
N GLN A 165 8.34 7.28 -9.77
CA GLN A 165 9.27 8.14 -9.03
C GLN A 165 10.59 7.40 -8.75
N VAL A 166 10.52 6.09 -8.51
CA VAL A 166 11.71 5.24 -8.41
C VAL A 166 12.46 5.15 -9.75
N LYS A 167 11.78 4.82 -10.85
CA LYS A 167 12.41 4.70 -12.17
C LYS A 167 13.07 6.00 -12.64
N TYR A 168 12.43 7.14 -12.36
CA TYR A 168 12.87 8.45 -12.81
C TYR A 168 13.37 9.32 -11.65
N ALA A 169 14.07 8.72 -10.68
CA ALA A 169 14.54 9.40 -9.48
C ALA A 169 15.37 10.67 -9.78
N SER A 170 16.19 10.65 -10.83
CA SER A 170 16.98 11.82 -11.24
C SER A 170 16.13 13.02 -11.68
N LYS A 171 14.88 12.79 -12.13
CA LYS A 171 13.95 13.85 -12.54
C LYS A 171 12.96 14.19 -11.42
N THR A 172 12.35 13.17 -10.84
CA THR A 172 11.30 13.28 -9.81
C THR A 172 11.85 13.61 -8.43
N GLY A 173 13.16 13.42 -8.23
CA GLY A 173 13.84 13.67 -6.97
C GLY A 173 13.58 12.59 -5.93
N ILE A 174 14.25 12.73 -4.80
CA ILE A 174 14.17 11.79 -3.67
C ILE A 174 13.97 12.63 -2.42
N PRO A 175 12.85 12.45 -1.68
CA PRO A 175 12.60 13.22 -0.48
C PRO A 175 13.61 12.85 0.61
N ASN A 176 14.00 13.83 1.42
CA ASN A 176 14.88 13.64 2.57
C ASN A 176 14.12 13.00 3.74
N VAL A 177 13.86 11.70 3.66
CA VAL A 177 13.14 10.92 4.68
C VAL A 177 14.02 9.79 5.20
N ASP A 178 13.69 9.24 6.37
CA ASP A 178 14.45 8.14 6.96
C ASP A 178 14.21 6.82 6.22
N ARG A 179 13.05 6.67 5.55
CA ARG A 179 12.69 5.48 4.76
C ARG A 179 11.62 5.76 3.72
N GLY A 180 11.67 5.06 2.59
CA GLY A 180 10.64 5.09 1.55
C GLY A 180 9.75 3.85 1.62
N VAL A 181 8.47 4.00 1.32
CA VAL A 181 7.56 2.87 1.12
C VAL A 181 7.11 2.84 -0.34
N LEU A 182 7.65 1.90 -1.11
CA LEU A 182 7.26 1.73 -2.50
C LEU A 182 5.86 1.13 -2.56
N MET A 183 4.90 1.92 -3.06
CA MET A 183 3.55 1.46 -3.37
C MET A 183 3.56 0.67 -4.67
N TYR A 184 3.66 -0.66 -4.55
CA TYR A 184 3.76 -1.55 -5.70
C TYR A 184 2.37 -2.00 -6.18
N TYR A 185 1.51 -1.02 -6.50
CA TYR A 185 0.15 -1.20 -6.99
C TYR A 185 -0.39 0.09 -7.62
N ASN A 186 -1.61 0.05 -8.18
CA ASN A 186 -2.22 1.11 -8.98
C ASN A 186 -1.38 1.46 -10.22
N MET A 187 -0.98 0.44 -10.97
CA MET A 187 -0.05 0.56 -12.11
C MET A 187 -0.75 0.90 -13.43
N GLY A 188 -2.04 0.59 -13.55
CA GLY A 188 -2.81 0.77 -14.79
C GLY A 188 -3.80 1.92 -14.72
N ARG A 189 -4.32 2.31 -15.89
CA ARG A 189 -5.45 3.24 -15.99
C ARG A 189 -6.74 2.51 -15.59
N ILE A 190 -7.56 3.12 -14.75
CA ILE A 190 -8.92 2.65 -14.48
C ILE A 190 -9.75 2.83 -15.74
N ALA A 191 -10.13 1.72 -16.37
CA ALA A 191 -10.84 1.70 -17.65
C ALA A 191 -11.79 0.50 -17.73
N SER A 192 -12.70 0.50 -18.71
CA SER A 192 -13.59 -0.63 -19.00
C SER A 192 -12.91 -1.77 -19.78
N ASP A 193 -11.64 -1.61 -20.15
CA ASP A 193 -10.85 -2.62 -20.87
C ASP A 193 -10.51 -3.84 -19.99
N SER A 194 -9.82 -4.83 -20.55
CA SER A 194 -9.48 -6.07 -19.83
C SER A 194 -8.30 -5.95 -18.86
N LEU A 195 -7.59 -4.82 -18.83
CA LEU A 195 -6.39 -4.68 -18.00
C LEU A 195 -6.80 -4.48 -16.53
N ASN A 196 -6.01 -5.05 -15.62
CA ASN A 196 -6.19 -4.85 -14.18
C ASN A 196 -5.40 -3.61 -13.75
N SER A 197 -6.11 -2.57 -13.32
CA SER A 197 -5.46 -1.32 -12.93
C SER A 197 -4.73 -1.38 -11.59
N ILE A 198 -5.04 -2.37 -10.73
CA ILE A 198 -4.34 -2.59 -9.46
C ILE A 198 -2.92 -3.11 -9.72
N TYR A 199 -2.78 -4.15 -10.55
CA TYR A 199 -1.49 -4.76 -10.88
C TYR A 199 -1.50 -5.39 -12.27
N ASP A 200 -0.45 -5.08 -13.03
CA ASP A 200 -0.11 -5.74 -14.28
C ASP A 200 1.41 -5.97 -14.29
N ARG A 201 1.84 -7.22 -14.35
CA ARG A 201 3.27 -7.57 -14.27
C ARG A 201 4.08 -6.95 -15.40
N GLN A 202 3.55 -6.90 -16.62
CA GLN A 202 4.27 -6.34 -17.76
C GLN A 202 4.53 -4.85 -17.55
N ILE A 203 3.51 -4.11 -17.09
CA ILE A 203 3.68 -2.72 -16.69
C ILE A 203 4.70 -2.61 -15.55
N ALA A 204 4.56 -3.43 -14.50
CA ALA A 204 5.45 -3.41 -13.34
C ALA A 204 6.93 -3.58 -13.72
N GLN A 205 7.23 -4.54 -14.61
CA GLN A 205 8.59 -4.82 -15.07
C GLN A 205 9.22 -3.69 -15.86
N GLN A 206 8.43 -2.80 -16.48
CA GLN A 206 8.96 -1.61 -17.15
C GLN A 206 9.60 -0.61 -16.19
N TYR A 207 9.31 -0.69 -14.89
CA TYR A 207 9.79 0.27 -13.90
C TYR A 207 10.61 -0.35 -12.77
N ILE A 208 10.42 -1.65 -12.50
CA ILE A 208 11.05 -2.33 -11.35
C ILE A 208 12.58 -2.27 -11.35
N GLY A 209 13.22 -2.12 -12.53
CA GLY A 209 14.68 -2.01 -12.63
C GLY A 209 15.28 -0.83 -11.83
N GLY A 210 14.53 0.25 -11.66
CA GLY A 210 14.98 1.41 -10.87
C GLY A 210 15.09 1.13 -9.36
N VAL A 211 14.45 0.07 -8.86
CA VAL A 211 14.44 -0.29 -7.43
C VAL A 211 15.85 -0.63 -6.91
N LYS A 212 16.70 -1.23 -7.77
CA LYS A 212 18.06 -1.61 -7.40
C LYS A 212 18.94 -0.41 -7.05
N GLU A 213 18.82 0.66 -7.83
CA GLU A 213 19.70 1.83 -7.77
C GLU A 213 19.11 2.96 -6.93
N TYR A 214 17.87 2.82 -6.46
CA TYR A 214 17.23 3.82 -5.62
C TYR A 214 17.98 3.94 -4.28
N PRO A 215 18.54 5.12 -3.95
CA PRO A 215 19.48 5.28 -2.83
C PRO A 215 18.81 5.19 -1.46
N LEU A 216 17.51 5.47 -1.38
CA LEU A 216 16.76 5.34 -0.13
C LEU A 216 16.49 3.86 0.17
N GLU A 217 16.50 3.49 1.46
CA GLU A 217 15.97 2.19 1.88
C GLU A 217 14.47 2.12 1.58
N LEU A 218 14.02 1.00 0.99
CA LEU A 218 12.63 0.80 0.60
C LEU A 218 12.02 -0.37 1.36
N ASP A 219 10.89 -0.11 2.01
CA ASP A 219 9.90 -1.13 2.33
C ASP A 219 8.88 -1.23 1.20
N PHE A 220 8.19 -2.36 1.11
CA PHE A 220 7.26 -2.62 0.00
C PHE A 220 5.83 -2.71 0.48
N ALA A 221 4.96 -1.88 -0.11
CA ALA A 221 3.53 -1.95 0.10
C ALA A 221 2.87 -2.75 -1.02
N LEU A 222 2.11 -3.79 -0.66
CA LEU A 222 1.48 -4.73 -1.59
C LEU A 222 -0.05 -4.73 -1.46
N PRO A 223 -0.79 -4.83 -2.58
CA PRO A 223 -2.24 -4.79 -2.60
C PRO A 223 -2.85 -6.15 -2.25
N ILE A 224 -3.82 -6.15 -1.33
CA ILE A 224 -4.70 -7.30 -1.07
C ILE A 224 -6.19 -6.93 -1.22
N TYR A 225 -6.46 -5.68 -1.61
CA TYR A 225 -7.80 -5.19 -1.88
C TYR A 225 -8.31 -5.60 -3.26
N SER A 226 -9.59 -5.35 -3.45
CA SER A 226 -10.27 -5.47 -4.74
C SER A 226 -11.23 -4.31 -4.95
N TRP A 227 -11.63 -4.09 -6.19
CA TRP A 227 -12.77 -3.23 -6.50
C TRP A 227 -13.51 -3.71 -7.75
N VAL A 228 -14.68 -3.12 -7.96
CA VAL A 228 -15.41 -3.21 -9.22
C VAL A 228 -15.34 -1.88 -9.95
N VAL A 229 -14.87 -1.92 -11.20
CA VAL A 229 -14.99 -0.82 -12.16
C VAL A 229 -16.38 -0.89 -12.77
N HIS A 230 -17.25 0.07 -12.43
CA HIS A 230 -18.58 0.19 -13.00
C HIS A 230 -18.57 1.15 -14.18
N SER A 231 -19.05 0.68 -15.33
CA SER A 231 -19.05 1.44 -16.57
C SER A 231 -20.35 1.31 -17.35
N ARG A 232 -20.66 2.34 -18.13
CA ARG A 232 -21.82 2.40 -19.03
C ARG A 232 -21.39 3.01 -20.35
N LYS A 233 -21.71 2.34 -21.47
CA LYS A 233 -21.26 2.75 -22.82
C LYS A 233 -19.75 3.06 -22.84
N ASP A 234 -18.95 2.16 -22.25
CA ASP A 234 -17.50 2.24 -22.11
C ASP A 234 -16.94 3.43 -21.30
N GLN A 235 -17.80 4.21 -20.64
CA GLN A 235 -17.39 5.26 -19.71
C GLN A 235 -17.40 4.73 -18.29
N VAL A 236 -16.29 4.90 -17.57
CA VAL A 236 -16.20 4.57 -16.14
C VAL A 236 -17.06 5.56 -15.36
N LEU A 237 -18.03 5.05 -14.62
CA LEU A 237 -18.91 5.84 -13.78
C LEU A 237 -18.38 5.96 -12.35
N ARG A 238 -17.83 4.87 -11.80
CA ARG A 238 -17.32 4.80 -10.43
C ARG A 238 -16.47 3.55 -10.20
N LEU A 239 -15.70 3.58 -9.11
CA LEU A 239 -15.12 2.41 -8.48
C LEU A 239 -15.94 2.02 -7.25
N ILE A 240 -16.16 0.72 -7.04
CA ILE A 240 -16.83 0.19 -5.87
C ILE A 240 -15.85 -0.72 -5.13
N SER A 241 -15.33 -0.23 -4.01
CA SER A 241 -14.27 -0.90 -3.25
C SER A 241 -14.76 -2.18 -2.55
N ARG A 242 -13.83 -3.13 -2.35
CA ARG A 242 -14.01 -4.34 -1.53
C ARG A 242 -15.16 -5.23 -2.02
N LEU A 243 -15.36 -5.27 -3.33
CA LEU A 243 -16.21 -6.24 -4.01
C LEU A 243 -15.35 -7.22 -4.80
N ARG A 244 -15.77 -8.48 -4.80
CA ARG A 244 -15.15 -9.57 -5.56
C ARG A 244 -16.17 -10.26 -6.46
N ILE A 245 -15.69 -11.20 -7.26
CA ILE A 245 -16.50 -12.02 -8.17
C ILE A 245 -17.70 -12.64 -7.43
N GLN A 246 -17.47 -13.21 -6.25
CA GLN A 246 -18.51 -13.89 -5.47
C GLN A 246 -19.60 -12.93 -4.97
N ASP A 247 -19.28 -11.65 -4.77
CA ASP A 247 -20.28 -10.65 -4.38
C ASP A 247 -21.24 -10.36 -5.55
N LEU A 248 -20.70 -10.24 -6.76
CA LEU A 248 -21.51 -10.02 -7.98
C LEU A 248 -22.34 -11.25 -8.34
N GLN A 249 -21.77 -12.45 -8.22
CA GLN A 249 -22.47 -13.71 -8.51
C GLN A 249 -23.69 -13.97 -7.63
N LYS A 250 -23.76 -13.37 -6.43
CA LYS A 250 -24.93 -13.44 -5.54
C LYS A 250 -26.13 -12.63 -6.05
N GLN A 251 -25.93 -11.73 -7.02
CA GLN A 251 -26.99 -10.88 -7.55
C GLN A 251 -27.62 -11.53 -8.80
N PRO A 252 -28.90 -11.93 -8.78
CA PRO A 252 -29.49 -12.67 -9.90
C PRO A 252 -29.56 -11.84 -11.20
N GLN A 253 -29.65 -10.51 -11.09
CA GLN A 253 -29.67 -9.54 -12.19
C GLN A 253 -28.28 -9.22 -12.75
N ILE A 254 -27.21 -9.76 -12.17
CA ILE A 254 -25.83 -9.56 -12.64
C ILE A 254 -25.32 -10.90 -13.19
N LYS A 255 -24.99 -10.94 -14.47
CA LYS A 255 -24.52 -12.15 -15.16
C LYS A 255 -23.05 -12.02 -15.53
N GLN A 256 -22.29 -13.06 -15.26
CA GLN A 256 -20.90 -13.15 -15.66
C GLN A 256 -20.80 -13.40 -17.17
N LEU A 257 -20.00 -12.58 -17.86
CA LEU A 257 -19.70 -12.72 -19.29
C LEU A 257 -18.37 -13.42 -19.53
N LYS A 258 -17.38 -13.10 -18.69
CA LYS A 258 -16.01 -13.65 -18.67
C LYS A 258 -15.51 -13.66 -17.23
N ASP A 259 -14.36 -14.25 -16.97
CA ASP A 259 -13.77 -14.44 -15.63
C ASP A 259 -13.97 -13.24 -14.69
N HIS A 260 -13.58 -12.04 -15.13
CA HIS A 260 -13.66 -10.81 -14.33
C HIS A 260 -14.70 -9.81 -14.82
N GLN A 261 -15.53 -10.14 -15.82
CA GLN A 261 -16.44 -9.20 -16.47
C GLN A 261 -17.90 -9.65 -16.34
N PHE A 262 -18.75 -8.72 -15.94
CA PHE A 262 -20.17 -8.94 -15.70
C PHE A 262 -21.03 -7.90 -16.42
N VAL A 263 -22.28 -8.27 -16.67
CA VAL A 263 -23.33 -7.40 -17.21
C VAL A 263 -24.54 -7.40 -16.31
N VAL A 264 -25.15 -6.24 -16.17
CA VAL A 264 -26.45 -6.07 -15.51
C VAL A 264 -27.55 -6.34 -16.53
N THR A 265 -28.43 -7.31 -16.27
CA THR A 265 -29.50 -7.72 -17.20
C THR A 265 -30.83 -7.05 -16.91
N GLN A 266 -31.06 -6.64 -15.66
CA GLN A 266 -32.25 -5.93 -15.19
C GLN A 266 -31.84 -4.86 -14.19
N GLU A 267 -32.64 -3.81 -14.04
CA GLU A 267 -32.37 -2.79 -13.02
C GLU A 267 -32.30 -3.43 -11.63
N VAL A 268 -31.29 -3.05 -10.85
CA VAL A 268 -31.08 -3.58 -9.51
C VAL A 268 -30.42 -2.55 -8.61
N THR A 269 -30.87 -2.49 -7.36
CA THR A 269 -30.16 -1.76 -6.30
C THR A 269 -29.30 -2.75 -5.52
N ALA A 270 -27.99 -2.61 -5.61
CA ALA A 270 -27.03 -3.47 -4.91
C ALA A 270 -25.82 -2.63 -4.46
N PHE A 271 -25.17 -3.05 -3.37
CA PHE A 271 -23.93 -2.40 -2.86
C PHE A 271 -24.04 -0.88 -2.64
N GLY A 272 -25.25 -0.37 -2.37
CA GLY A 272 -25.52 1.06 -2.19
C GLY A 272 -25.67 1.87 -3.48
N PHE A 273 -25.78 1.21 -4.64
CA PHE A 273 -25.91 1.87 -5.94
C PHE A 273 -27.07 1.27 -6.76
N VAL A 274 -27.61 2.08 -7.66
CA VAL A 274 -28.58 1.64 -8.68
C VAL A 274 -27.82 1.34 -9.96
N PHE A 275 -27.99 0.12 -10.48
CA PHE A 275 -27.43 -0.34 -11.74
C PHE A 275 -28.52 -0.46 -12.80
N GLN A 276 -28.20 -0.07 -14.03
CA GLN A 276 -29.12 -0.11 -15.16
C GLN A 276 -28.83 -1.31 -16.06
N PRO A 277 -29.85 -1.84 -16.78
CA PRO A 277 -29.63 -2.85 -17.80
C PRO A 277 -28.55 -2.42 -18.80
N GLY A 278 -27.62 -3.32 -19.11
CA GLY A 278 -26.48 -3.06 -20.00
C GLY A 278 -25.24 -2.47 -19.32
N ASP A 279 -25.30 -2.10 -18.04
CA ASP A 279 -24.11 -1.71 -17.28
C ASP A 279 -23.08 -2.84 -17.24
N ARG A 280 -21.80 -2.46 -17.33
CA ARG A 280 -20.65 -3.36 -17.29
C ARG A 280 -19.94 -3.22 -15.94
N LEU A 281 -19.64 -4.35 -15.33
CA LEU A 281 -18.90 -4.41 -14.06
C LEU A 281 -17.66 -5.28 -14.27
N LYS A 282 -16.47 -4.70 -14.03
CA LYS A 282 -15.20 -5.43 -14.07
C LYS A 282 -14.64 -5.56 -12.66
N VAL A 283 -14.43 -6.78 -12.19
CA VAL A 283 -13.78 -7.03 -10.90
C VAL A 283 -12.27 -7.00 -11.10
N GLU A 284 -11.57 -6.16 -10.34
CA GLU A 284 -10.12 -6.16 -10.26
C GLU A 284 -9.70 -6.57 -8.85
N SER A 285 -8.86 -7.59 -8.76
CA SER A 285 -8.35 -8.16 -7.52
C SER A 285 -6.98 -8.79 -7.79
N ILE A 286 -6.29 -9.17 -6.72
CA ILE A 286 -4.96 -9.79 -6.79
C ILE A 286 -5.06 -11.24 -6.31
N SER A 287 -4.52 -12.19 -7.08
CA SER A 287 -4.46 -13.60 -6.67
C SER A 287 -3.29 -13.88 -5.73
N ALA A 288 -3.30 -15.03 -5.05
CA ALA A 288 -2.20 -15.44 -4.18
C ALA A 288 -0.89 -15.61 -4.98
N GLU A 289 -0.98 -16.14 -6.20
CA GLU A 289 0.15 -16.31 -7.11
C GLU A 289 0.72 -14.96 -7.53
N GLN A 290 -0.13 -13.96 -7.77
CA GLN A 290 0.33 -12.60 -8.08
C GLN A 290 1.01 -11.95 -6.87
N ILE A 291 0.53 -12.16 -5.65
CA ILE A 291 1.20 -11.68 -4.43
C ILE A 291 2.61 -12.26 -4.31
N GLN A 292 2.76 -13.57 -4.52
CA GLN A 292 4.05 -14.23 -4.51
C GLN A 292 4.96 -13.69 -5.62
N GLU A 293 4.42 -13.58 -6.83
CA GLU A 293 5.13 -13.04 -8.00
C GLU A 293 5.66 -11.62 -7.74
N MET A 294 4.82 -10.72 -7.22
CA MET A 294 5.22 -9.35 -6.88
C MET A 294 6.38 -9.34 -5.87
N THR A 295 6.28 -10.19 -4.86
CA THR A 295 7.29 -10.29 -3.80
C THR A 295 8.63 -10.80 -4.35
N GLU A 296 8.60 -11.87 -5.16
CA GLU A 296 9.79 -12.43 -5.81
C GLU A 296 10.44 -11.46 -6.78
N ASP A 297 9.64 -10.77 -7.61
CA ASP A 297 10.16 -9.78 -8.56
C ASP A 297 10.80 -8.59 -7.82
N LEU A 298 10.21 -8.13 -6.71
CA LEU A 298 10.78 -7.06 -5.88
C LEU A 298 12.08 -7.48 -5.18
N TYR A 299 12.15 -8.68 -4.60
CA TYR A 299 13.37 -9.19 -3.96
C TYR A 299 14.49 -9.35 -4.98
N ARG A 300 14.18 -9.90 -6.15
CA ARG A 300 15.15 -10.03 -7.24
C ARG A 300 15.63 -8.67 -7.73
N ALA A 301 14.73 -7.71 -7.88
CA ALA A 301 15.07 -6.37 -8.37
C ALA A 301 15.90 -5.59 -7.36
N ARG A 302 15.54 -5.62 -6.07
CA ARG A 302 16.29 -4.92 -5.02
C ARG A 302 17.63 -5.58 -4.73
N GLY A 303 17.69 -6.91 -4.76
CA GLY A 303 18.87 -7.70 -4.41
C GLY A 303 19.16 -7.77 -2.90
N THR A 304 18.34 -7.13 -2.07
CA THR A 304 18.37 -7.21 -0.60
C THR A 304 16.95 -7.31 -0.06
N CYS A 305 16.83 -7.87 1.15
CA CYS A 305 15.53 -7.98 1.82
C CYS A 305 15.10 -6.60 2.34
N PRO A 306 13.84 -6.20 2.16
CA PRO A 306 13.31 -5.02 2.85
C PRO A 306 13.23 -5.28 4.36
N LYS A 307 13.07 -4.21 5.14
CA LYS A 307 12.81 -4.37 6.59
C LYS A 307 11.36 -4.76 6.83
N GLU A 308 10.46 -4.30 5.96
CA GLU A 308 9.02 -4.48 6.11
C GLU A 308 8.30 -4.73 4.79
N ILE A 309 7.29 -5.60 4.85
CA ILE A 309 6.25 -5.75 3.84
C ILE A 309 4.94 -5.25 4.45
N ILE A 310 4.29 -4.31 3.77
CA ILE A 310 3.08 -3.63 4.26
C ILE A 310 1.90 -4.00 3.37
N LEU A 311 0.88 -4.64 3.92
CA LEU A 311 -0.31 -5.04 3.15
C LEU A 311 -1.36 -3.91 3.16
N TYR A 312 -1.85 -3.54 1.98
CA TYR A 312 -2.92 -2.56 1.80
C TYR A 312 -4.23 -3.27 1.43
N ASP A 313 -5.30 -3.24 2.23
CA ASP A 313 -5.43 -2.74 3.61
C ASP A 313 -5.96 -3.82 4.57
N LEU A 314 -5.74 -3.60 5.89
CA LEU A 314 -6.34 -4.39 6.97
C LEU A 314 -7.86 -4.23 6.94
N ASN A 315 -8.51 -5.17 6.28
CA ASN A 315 -9.95 -5.25 6.16
C ASN A 315 -10.38 -6.71 6.08
N SER A 316 -11.38 -7.10 6.86
CA SER A 316 -11.87 -8.48 6.91
C SER A 316 -12.29 -9.06 5.57
N LYS A 317 -12.84 -8.25 4.66
CA LYS A 317 -13.16 -8.73 3.30
C LYS A 317 -11.90 -9.07 2.50
N ASN A 318 -10.84 -8.29 2.67
CA ASN A 318 -9.57 -8.56 1.99
C ASN A 318 -8.89 -9.76 2.61
N ILE A 319 -8.74 -9.77 3.94
CA ILE A 319 -8.04 -10.82 4.70
C ILE A 319 -8.65 -12.19 4.43
N ASN A 320 -9.99 -12.31 4.52
CA ASN A 320 -10.68 -13.60 4.32
C ASN A 320 -10.65 -14.11 2.88
N SER A 321 -10.12 -13.31 1.94
CA SER A 321 -9.99 -13.74 0.54
C SER A 321 -8.69 -14.49 0.26
N TYR A 322 -7.82 -14.65 1.25
CA TYR A 322 -6.53 -15.33 1.13
C TYR A 322 -6.38 -16.37 2.24
N ASP A 323 -5.68 -17.46 1.92
CA ASP A 323 -5.07 -18.27 2.96
C ASP A 323 -3.95 -17.44 3.62
N GLN A 324 -3.99 -17.30 4.94
CA GLN A 324 -3.01 -16.47 5.66
C GLN A 324 -1.57 -16.98 5.54
N GLU A 325 -1.36 -18.25 5.16
CA GLU A 325 -0.02 -18.77 4.89
C GLU A 325 0.68 -18.00 3.76
N ILE A 326 -0.04 -17.47 2.77
CA ILE A 326 0.59 -16.68 1.69
C ILE A 326 1.32 -15.47 2.26
N PHE A 327 0.77 -14.82 3.29
CA PHE A 327 1.39 -13.65 3.92
C PHE A 327 2.65 -14.00 4.70
N LYS A 328 2.71 -15.21 5.28
CA LYS A 328 3.91 -15.73 5.93
C LYS A 328 4.99 -16.11 4.94
N GLU A 329 4.60 -16.52 3.73
CA GLU A 329 5.55 -16.83 2.67
C GLU A 329 6.19 -15.58 2.07
N MET A 330 5.45 -14.46 2.00
CA MET A 330 5.98 -13.19 1.50
C MET A 330 7.21 -12.70 2.28
N VAL A 331 7.24 -12.92 3.59
CA VAL A 331 8.37 -12.51 4.44
C VAL A 331 9.55 -13.49 4.40
N ARG A 332 9.52 -14.52 3.54
CA ARG A 332 10.67 -15.40 3.28
C ARG A 332 11.50 -14.81 2.15
N CYS A 333 12.42 -13.93 2.51
CA CYS A 333 13.42 -13.43 1.56
C CYS A 333 14.40 -14.57 1.23
N LYS A 334 14.39 -15.03 -0.02
CA LYS A 334 15.14 -16.20 -0.51
C LYS A 334 16.34 -15.81 -1.35
#